data_AF-A0A3B4XLM6-F1
#
_entry.id   AF-A0A3B4XLM6-F1
#
_cell.length_a   1.000
_cell.length_b   1.000
_cell.length_c   1.000
_cell.angle_alpha   90.00
_cell.angle_beta   90.00
_cell.angle_gamma   90.00
#
_symmetry.space_group_name_H-M   'P 1'
#
loop_
_entity.id
_entity.type
_entity.pdbx_description
1 polymer ?
#
loop_
_entity_poly.entity_id
_entity_poly.type
_entity_poly.pdbx_seq_one_letter_code
_entity_poly.pdbx_strand_id
1 'polypeptide(L)'
;MTARSTKWTHGSFLIFNENHNKCIKVESATSLTVAPCDPHAKQQQFRWASQSRVLSLSLKLCLGATEIKDWVKVLLFECDEKSDLQHWQCKNETLFGLKDQDLHLNWGNRNERNIMIYKGSGLWSRWRIFGTRGDLCSKGYQEIFTIGGNAFGGPCQFPFKFGEKWYAECTKDGRPDGQLWCATERDYDKAKKWGFCPTQEGSVNTPHCLLFYQTTQNYLVFLSFL
;
A
#
# COMPACT_ATOMS: atom_id res chain seq x y z
N MET A 1 28.18 -15.03 6.23
CA MET A 1 27.34 -14.87 5.02
C MET A 1 26.40 -13.70 5.29
N THR A 2 26.74 -12.53 4.75
CA THR A 2 26.03 -11.26 4.97
C THR A 2 24.66 -11.32 4.30
N ALA A 3 23.60 -11.09 5.09
CA ALA A 3 22.24 -10.95 4.59
C ALA A 3 22.21 -9.81 3.57
N ARG A 4 22.03 -10.13 2.28
CA ARG A 4 21.67 -9.13 1.28
C ARG A 4 20.36 -8.53 1.74
N SER A 5 20.40 -7.25 2.13
CA SER A 5 19.23 -6.42 2.32
C SER A 5 18.36 -6.58 1.06
N THR A 6 17.23 -7.29 1.20
CA THR A 6 16.20 -7.35 0.16
C THR A 6 15.62 -5.95 0.08
N LYS A 7 16.14 -5.16 -0.86
CA LYS A 7 15.71 -3.79 -1.09
C LYS A 7 14.28 -3.84 -1.63
N TRP A 8 13.31 -3.72 -0.73
CA TRP A 8 11.90 -3.53 -1.05
C TRP A 8 11.74 -2.36 -2.01
N THR A 9 10.79 -2.45 -2.95
CA THR A 9 10.33 -1.26 -3.65
C THR A 9 9.79 -0.26 -2.63
N HIS A 10 10.00 1.05 -2.84
CA HIS A 10 9.68 2.09 -1.86
C HIS A 10 8.25 1.93 -1.32
N GLY A 11 8.13 1.54 -0.04
CA GLY A 11 6.84 1.46 0.66
C GLY A 11 6.13 0.10 0.63
N SER A 12 6.67 -0.93 -0.03
CA SER A 12 6.07 -2.28 -0.03
C SER A 12 6.43 -3.11 1.20
N PHE A 13 5.58 -4.09 1.53
CA PHE A 13 5.74 -5.00 2.66
C PHE A 13 5.02 -6.34 2.45
N LEU A 14 5.36 -7.33 3.27
CA LEU A 14 4.66 -8.62 3.40
C LEU A 14 3.85 -8.63 4.70
N ILE A 15 2.63 -9.14 4.63
CA ILE A 15 1.73 -9.30 5.78
C ILE A 15 1.99 -10.67 6.40
N PHE A 16 2.59 -10.69 7.60
CA PHE A 16 3.11 -11.88 8.26
C PHE A 16 2.33 -12.24 9.53
N ASN A 17 2.01 -13.51 9.70
CA ASN A 17 1.50 -14.05 10.95
C ASN A 17 2.57 -14.88 11.65
N GLU A 18 2.95 -14.47 12.86
CA GLU A 18 4.04 -15.07 13.64
C GLU A 18 3.69 -16.49 14.11
N ASN A 19 2.45 -16.73 14.53
CA ASN A 19 2.02 -18.03 15.04
C ASN A 19 2.07 -19.13 13.97
N HIS A 20 1.72 -18.78 12.72
CA HIS A 20 1.78 -19.71 11.60
C HIS A 20 3.13 -19.72 10.88
N ASN A 21 3.99 -18.73 11.15
CA ASN A 21 5.22 -18.48 10.40
C ASN A 21 5.00 -18.42 8.87
N LYS A 22 3.96 -17.70 8.44
CA LYS A 22 3.56 -17.58 7.04
C LYS A 22 3.14 -16.16 6.69
N CYS A 23 3.21 -15.84 5.39
CA CYS A 23 2.79 -14.56 4.82
C CYS A 23 1.56 -14.74 3.93
N ILE A 24 0.74 -13.69 3.85
CA ILE A 24 -0.41 -13.66 2.92
C ILE A 24 0.09 -13.75 1.48
N LYS A 25 -0.58 -14.58 0.68
CA LYS A 25 -0.32 -14.75 -0.75
C LYS A 25 -1.62 -14.59 -1.54
N VAL A 26 -1.55 -13.78 -2.58
CA VAL A 26 -2.64 -13.61 -3.56
C VAL A 26 -2.50 -14.70 -4.64
N GLU A 27 -3.46 -15.63 -4.68
CA GLU A 27 -3.56 -16.62 -5.76
C GLU A 27 -4.42 -16.09 -6.92
N SER A 28 -5.52 -15.41 -6.58
CA SER A 28 -6.40 -14.71 -7.53
C SER A 28 -7.15 -13.59 -6.80
N ALA A 29 -7.97 -12.82 -7.52
CA ALA A 29 -8.81 -11.79 -6.89
C ALA A 29 -9.81 -12.36 -5.85
N THR A 30 -10.18 -13.64 -5.99
CA THR A 30 -11.15 -14.34 -5.12
C THR A 30 -10.50 -15.34 -4.16
N SER A 31 -9.15 -15.42 -4.15
CA SER A 31 -8.40 -16.40 -3.38
C SER A 31 -7.16 -15.77 -2.76
N LEU A 32 -7.25 -15.45 -1.47
CA LEU A 32 -6.13 -14.99 -0.65
C LEU A 32 -5.82 -16.06 0.38
N THR A 33 -4.62 -16.62 0.33
CA THR A 33 -4.18 -17.71 1.20
C THR A 33 -2.91 -17.30 1.95
N VAL A 34 -2.21 -18.27 2.55
CA VAL A 34 -0.90 -18.04 3.17
C VAL A 34 0.14 -19.03 2.64
N ALA A 35 1.38 -18.60 2.56
CA ALA A 35 2.52 -19.40 2.08
C ALA A 35 3.79 -19.07 2.88
N PRO A 36 4.89 -19.85 2.74
CA PRO A 36 6.19 -19.43 3.22
C PRO A 36 6.53 -18.03 2.69
N CYS A 37 7.07 -17.18 3.55
CA CYS A 37 7.35 -15.79 3.21
C CYS A 37 8.48 -15.68 2.19
N ASP A 38 8.20 -15.06 1.06
CA ASP A 38 9.16 -14.78 -0.01
C ASP A 38 9.09 -13.30 -0.41
N PRO A 39 10.05 -12.47 0.02
CA PRO A 39 10.14 -11.06 -0.36
C PRO A 39 10.19 -10.80 -1.87
N HIS A 40 10.61 -11.77 -2.69
CA HIS A 40 10.71 -11.63 -4.14
C HIS A 40 9.40 -11.99 -4.86
N ALA A 41 8.48 -12.67 -4.19
CA ALA A 41 7.18 -13.03 -4.75
C ALA A 41 6.24 -11.82 -4.78
N LYS A 42 5.98 -11.28 -5.98
CA LYS A 42 5.06 -10.14 -6.17
C LYS A 42 3.66 -10.40 -5.60
N GLN A 43 3.22 -11.66 -5.59
CA GLN A 43 1.94 -12.13 -5.03
C GLN A 43 1.85 -11.97 -3.50
N GLN A 44 2.96 -11.79 -2.80
CA GLN A 44 2.99 -11.54 -1.36
C GLN A 44 3.26 -10.06 -1.03
N GLN A 45 3.55 -9.23 -2.03
CA GLN A 45 3.87 -7.81 -1.82
C GLN A 45 2.60 -6.96 -1.82
N PHE A 46 2.45 -6.21 -0.73
CA PHE A 46 1.39 -5.23 -0.53
C PHE A 46 1.99 -3.85 -0.28
N ARG A 47 1.16 -2.82 -0.40
CA ARG A 47 1.46 -1.47 0.07
C ARG A 47 0.20 -0.79 0.59
N TRP A 48 0.36 0.27 1.37
CA TRP A 48 -0.74 1.18 1.62
C TRP A 48 -1.02 2.02 0.36
N ALA A 49 -2.29 2.09 -0.04
CA ALA A 49 -2.78 2.96 -1.12
C ALA A 49 -3.47 4.22 -0.60
N SER A 50 -3.87 4.21 0.67
CA SER A 50 -4.31 5.37 1.44
C SER A 50 -4.05 5.08 2.92
N GLN A 51 -4.46 5.99 3.81
CA GLN A 51 -4.38 5.78 5.26
C GLN A 51 -5.11 4.52 5.76
N SER A 52 -6.08 3.99 5.01
CA SER A 52 -6.89 2.84 5.42
C SER A 52 -6.98 1.72 4.38
N ARG A 53 -6.51 1.91 3.14
CA ARG A 53 -6.61 0.90 2.07
C ARG A 53 -5.28 0.20 1.81
N VAL A 54 -5.32 -1.13 1.74
CA VAL A 54 -4.15 -1.98 1.42
C VAL A 54 -4.26 -2.48 -0.02
N LEU A 55 -3.25 -2.21 -0.83
CA LEU A 55 -3.17 -2.56 -2.25
C LEU A 55 -2.25 -3.77 -2.47
N SER A 56 -2.74 -4.75 -3.22
CA SER A 56 -1.92 -5.83 -3.78
C SER A 56 -1.10 -5.33 -4.96
N LEU A 57 0.23 -5.56 -4.93
CA LEU A 57 1.09 -5.17 -6.05
C LEU A 57 0.99 -6.13 -7.23
N SER A 58 0.60 -7.40 -7.02
CA SER A 58 0.46 -8.36 -8.11
C SER A 58 -0.74 -8.00 -9.00
N LEU A 59 -1.92 -7.80 -8.39
CA LEU A 59 -3.18 -7.59 -9.11
C LEU A 59 -3.61 -6.13 -9.23
N LYS A 60 -3.00 -5.20 -8.49
CA LYS A 60 -3.38 -3.76 -8.47
C LYS A 60 -4.83 -3.56 -8.02
N LEU A 61 -5.25 -4.38 -7.06
CA LEU A 61 -6.56 -4.36 -6.42
C LEU A 61 -6.39 -4.20 -4.91
N CYS A 62 -7.40 -3.61 -4.25
CA CYS A 62 -7.39 -3.35 -2.82
C CYS A 62 -8.01 -4.52 -2.04
N LEU A 63 -7.43 -4.80 -0.88
CA LEU A 63 -7.94 -5.76 0.09
C LEU A 63 -9.27 -5.27 0.65
N GLY A 64 -10.30 -6.11 0.62
CA GLY A 64 -11.61 -5.78 1.18
C GLY A 64 -12.36 -7.00 1.69
N ALA A 65 -13.27 -6.76 2.63
CA ALA A 65 -14.24 -7.76 3.05
C ALA A 65 -15.40 -7.84 2.04
N THR A 66 -16.06 -8.99 1.92
CA THR A 66 -17.30 -9.08 1.13
C THR A 66 -18.47 -8.40 1.83
N GLU A 67 -18.49 -8.39 3.17
CA GLU A 67 -19.52 -7.79 4.02
C GLU A 67 -18.91 -7.36 5.36
N ILE A 68 -19.55 -6.45 6.09
CA ILE A 68 -19.20 -6.14 7.49
C ILE A 68 -19.90 -7.15 8.40
N LYS A 69 -19.38 -8.38 8.43
CA LYS A 69 -19.98 -9.51 9.16
C LYS A 69 -18.93 -10.52 9.59
N ASP A 70 -19.20 -11.25 10.68
CA ASP A 70 -18.35 -12.36 11.12
C ASP A 70 -18.34 -13.49 10.08
N TRP A 71 -17.17 -14.09 9.88
CA TRP A 71 -16.96 -15.26 9.04
C TRP A 71 -17.29 -15.06 7.55
N VAL A 72 -16.86 -13.94 6.98
CA VAL A 72 -16.93 -13.68 5.54
C VAL A 72 -15.54 -13.60 4.91
N LYS A 73 -15.46 -13.78 3.60
CA LYS A 73 -14.17 -13.81 2.90
C LYS A 73 -13.57 -12.42 2.78
N VAL A 74 -12.24 -12.39 2.80
CA VAL A 74 -11.47 -11.23 2.35
C VAL A 74 -10.99 -11.49 0.94
N LEU A 75 -11.33 -10.59 0.03
CA LEU A 75 -11.04 -10.68 -1.40
C LEU A 75 -10.28 -9.43 -1.86
N LEU A 76 -10.00 -9.34 -3.16
CA LEU A 76 -9.44 -8.16 -3.80
C LEU A 76 -10.48 -7.51 -4.71
N PHE A 77 -10.67 -6.21 -4.53
CA PHE A 77 -11.64 -5.38 -5.25
C PHE A 77 -10.95 -4.22 -5.95
N GLU A 78 -11.63 -3.57 -6.89
CA GLU A 78 -11.18 -2.27 -7.35
C GLU A 78 -11.08 -1.30 -6.18
N CYS A 79 -9.97 -0.57 -6.10
CA CYS A 79 -9.74 0.38 -5.02
C CYS A 79 -10.79 1.50 -5.05
N ASP A 80 -11.61 1.56 -4.00
CA ASP A 80 -12.66 2.54 -3.83
C ASP A 80 -12.53 3.20 -2.46
N GLU A 81 -12.32 4.52 -2.48
CA GLU A 81 -12.19 5.31 -1.26
C GLU A 81 -13.47 5.37 -0.44
N LYS A 82 -14.63 5.28 -1.09
CA LYS A 82 -15.93 5.36 -0.43
C LYS A 82 -16.39 4.02 0.15
N SER A 83 -15.63 2.95 -0.11
CA SER A 83 -15.99 1.61 0.35
C SER A 83 -15.43 1.33 1.75
N ASP A 84 -16.31 1.36 2.75
CA ASP A 84 -15.96 1.01 4.13
C ASP A 84 -15.43 -0.44 4.26
N LEU A 85 -15.82 -1.32 3.33
CA LEU A 85 -15.34 -2.70 3.23
C LEU A 85 -13.83 -2.81 2.93
N GLN A 86 -13.22 -1.73 2.44
CA GLN A 86 -11.79 -1.66 2.11
C GLN A 86 -10.99 -0.86 3.14
N HIS A 87 -11.63 -0.36 4.20
CA HIS A 87 -10.96 0.44 5.22
C HIS A 87 -10.51 -0.47 6.36
N TRP A 88 -9.20 -0.44 6.60
CA TRP A 88 -8.54 -1.25 7.61
C TRP A 88 -7.89 -0.36 8.66
N GLN A 89 -7.72 -0.91 9.86
CA GLN A 89 -7.01 -0.27 10.95
C GLN A 89 -6.20 -1.29 11.75
N CYS A 90 -5.04 -0.86 12.23
CA CYS A 90 -4.39 -1.52 13.35
C CYS A 90 -5.13 -1.13 14.62
N LYS A 91 -5.33 -2.12 15.48
CA LYS A 91 -5.98 -1.99 16.77
C LYS A 91 -4.90 -2.19 17.83
N ASN A 92 -5.29 -2.76 18.97
CA ASN A 92 -4.36 -3.09 20.03
C ASN A 92 -3.16 -3.93 19.51
N GLU A 93 -1.95 -3.37 19.64
CA GLU A 93 -0.69 -3.95 19.14
C GLU A 93 -0.76 -4.35 17.66
N THR A 94 -0.68 -5.64 17.36
CA THR A 94 -0.59 -6.19 16.01
C THR A 94 -1.92 -6.76 15.53
N LEU A 95 -3.00 -6.50 16.26
CA LEU A 95 -4.35 -6.87 15.82
C LEU A 95 -4.76 -5.97 14.65
N PHE A 96 -5.20 -6.59 13.55
CA PHE A 96 -5.52 -5.87 12.32
C PHE A 96 -6.92 -6.25 11.83
N GLY A 97 -7.70 -5.28 11.38
CA GLY A 97 -9.09 -5.54 11.00
C GLY A 97 -9.80 -4.38 10.33
N LEU A 98 -11.09 -4.56 10.06
CA LEU A 98 -11.93 -3.52 9.48
C LEU A 98 -11.98 -2.30 10.42
N LYS A 99 -11.95 -1.12 9.80
CA LYS A 99 -11.94 0.17 10.50
C LYS A 99 -13.24 0.35 11.28
N ASP A 100 -13.13 0.81 12.53
CA ASP A 100 -14.27 1.09 13.43
C ASP A 100 -15.20 -0.12 13.70
N GLN A 101 -14.75 -1.34 13.45
CA GLN A 101 -15.50 -2.58 13.71
C GLN A 101 -14.75 -3.48 14.71
N ASP A 102 -15.43 -4.39 15.39
CA ASP A 102 -14.79 -5.49 16.16
C ASP A 102 -14.63 -6.77 15.32
N LEU A 103 -14.13 -6.57 14.09
CA LEU A 103 -13.92 -7.60 13.09
C LEU A 103 -12.47 -7.54 12.60
N HIS A 104 -11.82 -8.70 12.52
CA HIS A 104 -10.37 -8.82 12.31
C HIS A 104 -10.02 -9.68 11.11
N LEU A 105 -8.89 -9.35 10.48
CA LEU A 105 -8.26 -10.19 9.47
C LEU A 105 -7.75 -11.47 10.14
N ASN A 106 -8.13 -12.64 9.65
CA ASN A 106 -7.85 -13.91 10.31
C ASN A 106 -7.54 -15.03 9.31
N TRP A 107 -6.75 -16.01 9.73
CA TRP A 107 -6.52 -17.23 8.95
C TRP A 107 -6.29 -18.44 9.86
N GLY A 108 -6.74 -19.63 9.43
CA GLY A 108 -6.44 -20.91 10.09
C GLY A 108 -7.64 -21.62 10.74
N ASN A 109 -8.78 -20.94 10.87
CA ASN A 109 -9.99 -21.52 11.46
C ASN A 109 -10.78 -22.40 10.46
N ARG A 110 -11.47 -23.43 11.00
CA ARG A 110 -12.44 -24.29 10.28
C ARG A 110 -11.93 -24.93 8.97
N ASN A 111 -10.62 -25.14 8.83
CA ASN A 111 -9.99 -25.61 7.59
C ASN A 111 -10.30 -24.74 6.36
N GLU A 112 -10.74 -23.49 6.54
CA GLU A 112 -10.89 -22.54 5.46
C GLU A 112 -9.50 -22.11 4.98
N ARG A 113 -9.29 -22.16 3.67
CA ARG A 113 -7.99 -21.86 3.06
C ARG A 113 -7.81 -20.36 2.87
N ASN A 114 -8.91 -19.63 2.70
CA ASN A 114 -8.90 -18.19 2.50
C ASN A 114 -8.64 -17.41 3.79
N ILE A 115 -8.14 -16.19 3.63
CA ILE A 115 -8.20 -15.16 4.65
C ILE A 115 -9.67 -14.76 4.89
N MET A 116 -10.05 -14.69 6.16
CA MET A 116 -11.42 -14.45 6.59
C MET A 116 -11.49 -13.21 7.47
N ILE A 117 -12.66 -12.59 7.50
CA ILE A 117 -13.06 -11.71 8.59
C ILE A 117 -13.54 -12.57 9.75
N TYR A 118 -13.06 -12.28 10.95
CA TYR A 118 -13.42 -13.01 12.16
C TYR A 118 -13.47 -12.11 13.39
N LYS A 119 -14.41 -12.39 14.30
CA LYS A 119 -14.54 -11.70 15.59
C LYS A 119 -13.46 -12.03 16.63
N GLY A 120 -12.73 -13.13 16.46
CA GLY A 120 -11.71 -13.54 17.44
C GLY A 120 -10.44 -12.69 17.33
N SER A 121 -9.93 -12.24 18.47
CA SER A 121 -8.75 -11.35 18.59
C SER A 121 -7.46 -12.08 19.03
N GLY A 122 -7.44 -13.41 18.90
CA GLY A 122 -6.31 -14.27 19.23
C GLY A 122 -5.12 -14.12 18.27
N LEU A 123 -4.09 -14.97 18.45
CA LEU A 123 -2.82 -14.90 17.71
C LEU A 123 -2.99 -15.04 16.18
N TRP A 124 -4.04 -15.69 15.71
CA TRP A 124 -4.32 -15.91 14.27
C TRP A 124 -4.91 -14.67 13.58
N SER A 125 -5.32 -13.67 14.36
CA SER A 125 -5.79 -12.38 13.87
C SER A 125 -4.75 -11.26 14.00
N ARG A 126 -3.53 -11.62 14.41
CA ARG A 126 -2.43 -10.68 14.65
C ARG A 126 -1.40 -10.75 13.53
N TRP A 127 -1.07 -9.60 12.97
CA TRP A 127 -0.27 -9.47 11.77
C TRP A 127 0.82 -8.41 11.93
N ARG A 128 2.00 -8.71 11.41
CA ARG A 128 3.19 -7.84 11.45
C ARG A 128 3.75 -7.68 10.05
N ILE A 129 4.66 -6.72 9.90
CA ILE A 129 5.48 -6.62 8.69
C ILE A 129 6.59 -7.66 8.79
N PHE A 130 6.67 -8.53 7.79
CA PHE A 130 7.71 -9.56 7.72
C PHE A 130 9.13 -8.98 7.89
N GLY A 131 9.94 -9.63 8.73
CA GLY A 131 11.31 -9.19 9.01
C GLY A 131 11.43 -8.01 9.97
N THR A 132 10.33 -7.57 10.60
CA THR A 132 10.32 -6.47 11.57
C THR A 132 9.57 -6.84 12.86
N ARG A 133 9.62 -5.96 13.87
CA ARG A 133 8.79 -6.04 15.08
C ARG A 133 7.52 -5.18 14.99
N GLY A 134 7.34 -4.40 13.92
CA GLY A 134 6.23 -3.48 13.77
C GLY A 134 4.95 -4.14 13.25
N ASP A 135 3.81 -3.59 13.65
CA ASP A 135 2.51 -3.86 13.02
C ASP A 135 2.46 -3.31 11.58
N LEU A 136 1.35 -3.53 10.87
CA LEU A 136 1.18 -3.07 9.50
C LEU A 136 1.10 -1.53 9.37
N CYS A 137 0.66 -0.83 10.41
CA CYS A 137 0.48 0.62 10.42
C CYS A 137 1.77 1.37 10.76
N SER A 138 2.76 0.70 11.34
CA SER A 138 4.10 1.25 11.56
C SER A 138 4.79 1.69 10.26
N LYS A 139 4.42 1.08 9.12
CA LYS A 139 4.85 1.56 7.80
C LYS A 139 4.05 2.78 7.33
N GLY A 140 2.75 2.77 7.61
CA GLY A 140 1.80 3.81 7.24
C GLY A 140 1.66 4.03 5.73
N TYR A 141 0.69 4.87 5.38
CA TYR A 141 0.63 5.47 4.05
C TYR A 141 1.59 6.65 3.97
N GLN A 142 2.43 6.66 2.95
CA GLN A 142 3.31 7.78 2.64
C GLN A 142 3.00 8.28 1.25
N GLU A 143 2.66 9.56 1.15
CA GLU A 143 2.47 10.23 -0.13
C GLU A 143 3.81 10.37 -0.85
N ILE A 144 3.79 10.09 -2.16
CA ILE A 144 4.92 10.31 -3.04
C ILE A 144 4.56 11.54 -3.87
N PHE A 145 5.09 12.70 -3.47
CA PHE A 145 4.89 13.94 -4.22
C PHE A 145 5.73 13.92 -5.50
N THR A 146 5.12 14.37 -6.60
CA THR A 146 5.78 14.40 -7.90
C THR A 146 6.77 15.55 -8.02
N ILE A 147 7.78 15.36 -8.86
CA ILE A 147 8.74 16.41 -9.25
C ILE A 147 8.51 16.73 -10.74
N GLY A 148 8.48 18.01 -11.09
CA GLY A 148 8.21 18.46 -12.46
C GLY A 148 6.81 18.06 -12.94
N GLY A 149 6.71 17.60 -14.19
CA GLY A 149 5.42 17.20 -14.79
C GLY A 149 4.43 18.36 -14.95
N ASN A 150 3.14 18.03 -14.99
CA ASN A 150 2.03 19.00 -15.17
C ASN A 150 0.99 18.94 -14.05
N ALA A 151 1.32 18.24 -12.97
CA ALA A 151 0.50 18.09 -11.77
C ALA A 151 0.94 18.99 -10.60
N PHE A 152 1.88 19.91 -10.84
CA PHE A 152 2.31 20.94 -9.87
C PHE A 152 2.71 20.38 -8.50
N GLY A 153 3.43 19.26 -8.49
CA GLY A 153 3.87 18.61 -7.26
C GLY A 153 2.81 17.75 -6.58
N GLY A 154 1.65 17.50 -7.20
CA GLY A 154 0.61 16.62 -6.66
C GLY A 154 1.11 15.21 -6.32
N PRO A 155 0.47 14.52 -5.36
CA PRO A 155 0.88 13.18 -4.95
C PRO A 155 0.52 12.13 -6.01
N CYS A 156 1.35 11.09 -6.11
CA CYS A 156 1.05 9.92 -6.93
C CYS A 156 -0.23 9.23 -6.46
N GLN A 157 -1.13 8.94 -7.40
CA GLN A 157 -2.31 8.12 -7.17
C GLN A 157 -1.98 6.66 -7.44
N PHE A 158 -2.12 5.78 -6.44
CA PHE A 158 -1.96 4.34 -6.63
C PHE A 158 -3.24 3.56 -6.28
N PRO A 159 -3.62 2.55 -7.09
CA PRO A 159 -3.12 2.30 -8.44
C PRO A 159 -3.62 3.36 -9.43
N PHE A 160 -2.87 3.58 -10.52
CA PHE A 160 -3.32 4.39 -11.65
C PHE A 160 -3.31 3.58 -12.96
N LYS A 161 -4.16 3.97 -13.90
CA LYS A 161 -4.25 3.38 -15.23
C LYS A 161 -3.53 4.26 -16.24
N PHE A 162 -2.66 3.67 -17.06
CA PHE A 162 -2.05 4.30 -18.24
C PHE A 162 -2.08 3.32 -19.41
N GLY A 163 -2.76 3.72 -20.49
CA GLY A 163 -3.23 2.80 -21.52
C GLY A 163 -4.20 1.77 -20.92
N GLU A 164 -4.04 0.52 -21.31
CA GLU A 164 -4.82 -0.61 -20.79
C GLU A 164 -4.16 -1.28 -19.57
N LYS A 165 -3.18 -0.63 -18.93
CA LYS A 165 -2.38 -1.21 -17.83
C LYS A 165 -2.54 -0.43 -16.53
N TRP A 166 -2.63 -1.18 -15.43
CA TRP A 166 -2.65 -0.66 -14.06
C TRP A 166 -1.28 -0.74 -13.40
N TYR A 167 -0.90 0.35 -12.74
CA TYR A 167 0.37 0.49 -12.03
C TYR A 167 0.13 0.76 -10.56
N ALA A 168 0.76 -0.03 -9.69
CA ALA A 168 0.77 0.18 -8.23
C ALA A 168 2.06 0.89 -7.75
N GLU A 169 2.94 1.23 -8.69
CA GLU A 169 4.27 1.77 -8.46
C GLU A 169 4.63 2.71 -9.61
N CYS A 170 5.64 3.55 -9.41
CA CYS A 170 6.18 4.39 -10.47
C CYS A 170 6.66 3.53 -11.63
N THR A 171 6.44 4.00 -12.85
CA THR A 171 6.74 3.25 -14.08
C THR A 171 7.67 4.04 -15.01
N LYS A 172 8.37 3.32 -15.88
CA LYS A 172 9.12 3.89 -17.00
C LYS A 172 8.35 3.79 -18.32
N ASP A 173 7.22 3.09 -18.31
CA ASP A 173 6.41 2.85 -19.51
C ASP A 173 5.99 4.18 -20.15
N GLY A 174 6.01 4.23 -21.48
CA GLY A 174 5.68 5.44 -22.23
C GLY A 174 6.78 6.52 -22.24
N ARG A 175 7.96 6.26 -21.66
CA ARG A 175 9.07 7.22 -21.67
C ARG A 175 10.38 6.61 -22.23
N PRO A 176 10.94 7.18 -23.31
CA PRO A 176 12.21 6.73 -23.86
C PRO A 176 13.43 7.15 -23.02
N ASP A 177 13.28 8.17 -22.18
CA ASP A 177 14.33 8.67 -21.27
C ASP A 177 14.56 7.77 -20.04
N GLY A 178 13.72 6.75 -19.84
CA GLY A 178 13.84 5.80 -18.74
C GLY A 178 13.56 6.36 -17.35
N GLN A 179 13.01 7.59 -17.24
CA GLN A 179 12.68 8.21 -15.97
C GLN A 179 11.40 7.62 -15.37
N LEU A 180 11.41 7.43 -14.05
CA LEU A 180 10.24 6.94 -13.31
C LEU A 180 9.21 8.06 -13.14
N TRP A 181 7.96 7.76 -13.46
CA TRP A 181 6.84 8.68 -13.31
C TRP A 181 5.61 7.99 -12.72
N CYS A 182 4.67 8.79 -12.23
CA CYS A 182 3.36 8.33 -11.79
C CYS A 182 2.27 9.30 -12.27
N ALA A 183 1.04 8.81 -12.41
CA ALA A 183 -0.11 9.68 -12.52
C ALA A 183 -0.53 10.20 -11.13
N THR A 184 -1.12 11.39 -11.09
CA THR A 184 -1.72 11.95 -9.86
C THR A 184 -3.23 11.76 -9.82
N GLU A 185 -3.77 11.00 -10.79
CA GLU A 185 -5.19 10.69 -10.94
C GLU A 185 -5.34 9.21 -11.29
N ARG A 186 -6.47 8.60 -10.93
CA ARG A 186 -6.70 7.15 -11.12
C ARG A 186 -6.67 6.74 -12.60
N ASP A 187 -7.24 7.56 -13.48
CA ASP A 187 -7.24 7.33 -14.92
C ASP A 187 -6.40 8.40 -15.62
N TYR A 188 -5.12 8.09 -15.86
CA TYR A 188 -4.21 9.00 -16.55
C TYR A 188 -4.72 9.32 -17.96
N ASP A 189 -5.38 8.38 -18.64
CA ASP A 189 -5.81 8.61 -20.02
C ASP A 189 -6.91 9.64 -20.14
N LYS A 190 -7.70 9.83 -19.08
CA LYS A 190 -8.69 10.90 -18.99
C LYS A 190 -8.08 12.21 -18.49
N ALA A 191 -7.31 12.17 -17.40
CA ALA A 191 -6.84 13.38 -16.73
C ALA A 191 -5.55 13.96 -17.32
N LYS A 192 -4.68 13.10 -17.86
CA LYS A 192 -3.33 13.41 -18.36
C LYS A 192 -2.47 14.18 -17.34
N LYS A 193 -2.71 13.97 -16.05
CA LYS A 193 -1.96 14.56 -14.92
C LYS A 193 -0.89 13.59 -14.41
N TRP A 194 0.36 14.08 -14.38
CA TRP A 194 1.52 13.27 -14.00
C TRP A 194 2.68 14.13 -13.49
N GLY A 195 3.66 13.45 -12.90
CA GLY A 195 5.01 13.97 -12.68
C GLY A 195 6.01 12.86 -12.38
N PHE A 196 7.28 13.24 -12.20
CA PHE A 196 8.36 12.29 -11.94
C PHE A 196 8.35 11.84 -10.48
N CYS A 197 8.69 10.57 -10.26
CA CYS A 197 8.88 10.06 -8.91
C CYS A 197 10.28 10.41 -8.39
N PRO A 198 10.43 10.76 -7.10
CA PRO A 198 11.74 10.97 -6.50
C PRO A 198 12.57 9.68 -6.55
N THR A 199 13.79 9.75 -7.06
CA THR A 199 14.76 8.64 -7.05
C THR A 199 15.69 8.77 -5.84
N GLN A 200 16.23 7.64 -5.34
CA GLN A 200 17.15 7.64 -4.20
C GLN A 200 18.45 8.44 -4.45
N GLU A 201 18.82 8.66 -5.71
CA GLU A 201 19.99 9.47 -6.08
C GLU A 201 19.73 10.99 -5.94
N GLY A 202 18.46 11.41 -5.83
CA GLY A 202 18.08 12.80 -5.53
C GLY A 202 17.77 13.07 -4.06
N SER A 203 17.84 12.06 -3.18
CA SER A 203 17.55 12.17 -1.75
C SER A 203 18.78 12.12 -0.84
N VAL A 204 19.99 12.07 -1.41
CA VAL A 204 21.25 12.06 -0.66
C VAL A 204 22.06 13.27 -1.12
N ASN A 205 22.01 14.35 -0.31
CA ASN A 205 22.77 15.61 -0.40
C ASN A 205 22.02 16.89 -0.81
N THR A 206 20.73 16.99 -0.51
CA THR A 206 20.14 18.31 -0.21
C THR A 206 19.29 18.21 1.07
N PRO A 207 19.59 18.97 2.13
CA PRO A 207 18.64 19.15 3.23
C PRO A 207 17.54 20.09 2.76
N HIS A 208 16.74 19.69 1.77
CA HIS A 208 15.44 20.33 1.56
C HIS A 208 14.47 19.72 2.57
N CYS A 209 14.59 20.20 3.80
CA CYS A 209 13.51 20.14 4.75
C CYS A 209 12.34 20.92 4.13
N LEU A 210 11.32 20.22 3.61
CA LEU A 210 10.03 20.84 3.33
C LEU A 210 9.37 21.13 4.68
N LEU A 211 9.75 22.24 5.31
CA LEU A 211 9.02 22.80 6.44
C LEU A 211 7.77 23.48 5.87
N PHE A 212 6.62 22.83 6.04
CA PHE A 212 5.32 23.46 5.84
C PHE A 212 5.03 24.37 7.04
N TYR A 213 5.02 25.69 6.84
CA TYR A 213 4.38 26.60 7.80
C TYR A 213 3.02 27.01 7.25
N GLN A 214 1.95 26.62 7.95
CA GLN A 214 0.64 27.25 7.79
C GLN A 214 0.72 28.67 8.36
N THR A 215 0.57 29.69 7.52
CA THR A 215 0.21 31.03 7.97
C THR A 215 -1.21 31.35 7.51
N THR A 216 -1.91 32.15 8.31
CA THR A 216 -3.35 32.40 8.29
C THR A 216 -3.85 33.24 7.10
N GLN A 217 -3.10 33.33 6.00
CA GLN A 217 -3.56 34.01 4.78
C GLN A 217 -3.16 33.23 3.52
N ASN A 218 -4.19 32.84 2.76
CA ASN A 218 -4.24 32.02 1.55
C ASN A 218 -3.31 32.42 0.37
N TYR A 219 -1.99 32.47 0.55
CA TYR A 219 -1.03 32.56 -0.56
C TYR A 219 0.22 31.72 -0.29
N LEU A 220 0.54 30.80 -1.22
CA LEU A 220 1.81 30.07 -1.26
C LEU A 220 2.88 30.98 -1.86
N VAL A 221 3.86 31.42 -1.07
CA VAL A 221 5.03 32.15 -1.56
C VAL A 221 6.24 31.22 -1.54
N PHE A 222 6.83 30.99 -2.70
CA PHE A 222 8.11 30.30 -2.84
C PHE A 222 9.23 31.32 -2.68
N LEU A 223 10.06 31.19 -1.65
CA LEU A 223 11.36 31.86 -1.58
C LEU A 223 12.45 30.80 -1.77
N SER A 224 13.04 30.78 -2.95
CA SER A 224 14.33 30.12 -3.21
C SER A 224 15.43 31.00 -2.63
N PHE A 225 16.14 30.54 -1.60
CA PHE A 225 17.46 31.07 -1.28
C PHE A 225 18.50 30.20 -2.00
N LEU A 226 19.28 30.87 -2.86
CA LEU A 226 20.44 30.33 -3.57
C LEU A 226 21.53 29.86 -2.60
#